data_AF-A0A6N6JE69-F1
#
_entry.id   AF-A0A6N6JE69-F1
#
_cell.length_a   1.000
_cell.length_b   1.000
_cell.length_c   1.000
_cell.angle_alpha   90.00
_cell.angle_beta   90.00
_cell.angle_gamma   90.00
#
_symmetry.space_group_name_H-M   'P 1'
#
loop_
_entity.id
_entity.type
_entity.pdbx_description
1 polymer ?
#
loop_
_entity_poly.entity_id
_entity_poly.type
_entity_poly.pdbx_seq_one_letter_code
_entity_poly.pdbx_strand_id
1 'polypeptide(L)'
;MGLFTKEKETAPCEVEVSHTFDSLHAHVKFLNGATINPGDEVLVHGAPVLAGYGEIIIEERTATITRASMVEQVWTRMTGDLECMELAEFAFSEGALS
;
A
#
# COMPACT_ATOMS: atom_id res chain seq x y z
N MET A 1 6.76 -0.73 19.84
CA MET A 1 7.96 -0.93 19.01
C MET A 1 9.15 -1.47 19.81
N GLY A 2 9.28 -2.79 19.90
CA GLY A 2 10.51 -3.42 20.39
C GLY A 2 11.64 -3.35 19.35
N LEU A 3 12.89 -3.51 19.81
CA LEU A 3 14.09 -3.44 18.96
C LEU A 3 14.08 -4.43 17.78
N PHE A 4 13.38 -5.56 17.90
CA PHE A 4 13.34 -6.63 16.90
C PHE A 4 11.92 -7.16 16.60
N THR A 5 10.89 -6.58 17.21
CA THR A 5 9.51 -7.10 17.12
C THR A 5 8.68 -6.26 16.15
N LYS A 6 8.13 -6.91 15.12
CA LYS A 6 7.13 -6.31 14.23
C LYS A 6 5.77 -6.28 14.92
N GLU A 7 5.11 -5.15 14.89
CA GLU A 7 3.75 -4.97 15.41
C GLU A 7 2.78 -4.91 14.23
N LYS A 8 1.64 -5.61 14.33
CA LYS A 8 0.59 -5.56 13.32
C LYS A 8 -0.59 -4.78 13.86
N GLU A 9 -1.05 -3.83 13.09
CA GLU A 9 -2.19 -2.97 13.39
C GLU A 9 -3.22 -3.11 12.27
N THR A 10 -4.51 -3.05 12.62
CA THR A 10 -5.59 -3.04 11.64
C THR A 10 -6.21 -1.64 11.59
N ALA A 11 -6.35 -1.09 10.39
CA ALA A 11 -6.85 0.25 10.16
C ALA A 11 -7.93 0.24 9.06
N PRO A 12 -9.06 0.96 9.25
CA PRO A 12 -9.98 1.22 8.15
C PRO A 12 -9.31 2.17 7.13
N CYS A 13 -9.48 1.87 5.85
CA CYS A 13 -8.95 2.65 4.75
C CYS A 13 -9.98 2.83 3.64
N GLU A 14 -9.82 3.87 2.84
CA GLU A 14 -10.52 4.11 1.59
C GLU A 14 -9.53 3.88 0.45
N VAL A 15 -9.93 3.07 -0.53
CA VAL A 15 -9.13 2.77 -1.72
C VAL A 15 -9.79 3.48 -2.89
N GLU A 16 -9.08 4.42 -3.49
CA GLU A 16 -9.47 5.12 -4.70
C GLU A 16 -8.64 4.58 -5.87
N VAL A 17 -9.30 4.02 -6.87
CA VAL A 17 -8.67 3.59 -8.12
C VAL A 17 -9.27 4.41 -9.25
N SER A 18 -8.44 5.24 -9.86
CA SER A 18 -8.79 6.05 -11.03
C SER A 18 -8.15 5.46 -12.27
N HIS A 19 -8.96 5.27 -13.30
CA HIS A 19 -8.51 4.88 -14.63
C HIS A 19 -9.16 5.80 -15.66
N THR A 20 -8.83 7.09 -15.61
CA THR A 20 -9.33 8.11 -16.53
C THR A 20 -8.27 8.49 -17.56
N PHE A 21 -8.67 9.21 -18.61
CA PHE A 21 -7.72 9.76 -19.57
C PHE A 21 -6.69 10.69 -18.90
N ASP A 22 -7.15 11.48 -17.93
CA ASP A 22 -6.32 12.45 -17.22
C ASP A 22 -5.45 11.81 -16.13
N SER A 23 -5.83 10.65 -15.56
CA SER A 23 -5.08 10.03 -14.47
C SER A 23 -5.32 8.53 -14.31
N LEU A 24 -4.22 7.79 -14.16
CA LEU A 24 -4.19 6.37 -13.80
C LEU A 24 -3.46 6.20 -12.46
N HIS A 25 -4.19 5.94 -11.38
CA HIS A 25 -3.58 5.77 -10.05
C HIS A 25 -4.44 4.93 -9.11
N ALA A 26 -3.79 4.37 -8.10
CA ALA A 26 -4.43 3.74 -6.95
C ALA A 26 -3.92 4.41 -5.68
N HIS A 27 -4.81 5.01 -4.91
CA HIS A 27 -4.49 5.73 -3.69
C HIS A 27 -5.24 5.10 -2.52
N VAL A 28 -4.51 4.85 -1.42
CA VAL A 28 -5.08 4.34 -0.17
C VAL A 28 -5.01 5.43 0.89
N LYS A 29 -6.14 5.73 1.51
CA LYS A 29 -6.27 6.73 2.57
C LYS A 29 -6.77 6.08 3.86
N PHE A 30 -6.03 6.22 4.95
CA PHE A 30 -6.46 5.68 6.25
C PHE A 30 -7.46 6.59 6.95
N LEU A 31 -8.61 6.04 7.33
CA LEU A 31 -9.72 6.81 7.93
C LEU A 31 -9.54 7.05 9.44
N ASN A 32 -8.68 6.28 10.08
CA ASN A 32 -8.34 6.43 11.50
C ASN A 32 -7.14 7.38 11.75
N GLY A 33 -6.61 8.04 10.72
CA GLY A 33 -5.44 8.89 10.83
C GLY A 33 -4.11 8.15 11.02
N ALA A 34 -4.06 6.84 10.74
CA ALA A 34 -2.82 6.09 10.76
C ALA A 34 -1.82 6.65 9.73
N THR A 35 -0.63 7.03 10.21
CA THR A 35 0.50 7.43 9.38
C THR A 35 1.40 6.24 9.09
N ILE A 36 1.90 6.13 7.87
CA ILE A 36 2.85 5.09 7.44
C ILE A 36 4.27 5.65 7.50
N ASN A 37 5.19 4.89 8.10
CA ASN A 37 6.61 5.24 8.16
C ASN A 37 7.42 4.40 7.17
N PRO A 38 8.65 4.83 6.80
CA PRO A 38 9.54 4.00 5.99
C PRO A 38 9.75 2.61 6.58
N GLY A 39 9.60 1.58 5.75
CA GLY A 39 9.69 0.17 6.14
C GLY A 39 8.37 -0.43 6.66
N ASP A 40 7.34 0.37 6.95
CA ASP A 40 6.02 -0.16 7.26
C ASP A 40 5.39 -0.78 6.00
N GLU A 41 4.79 -1.95 6.14
CA GLU A 41 4.12 -2.67 5.06
C GLU A 41 2.61 -2.55 5.21
N VAL A 42 1.89 -2.28 4.12
CA VAL A 42 0.43 -2.14 4.11
C VAL A 42 -0.18 -3.22 3.24
N LEU A 43 -1.08 -4.02 3.83
CA LEU A 43 -1.88 -5.00 3.12
C LEU A 43 -3.36 -4.59 3.17
N VAL A 44 -3.93 -4.21 2.03
CA VAL A 44 -5.37 -3.96 1.90
C VAL A 44 -6.10 -5.29 1.70
N HIS A 45 -7.13 -5.55 2.50
CA HIS A 45 -7.91 -6.78 2.41
C HIS A 45 -9.01 -6.70 1.35
N GLY A 46 -9.42 -7.87 0.84
CA GLY A 46 -10.55 -8.01 -0.09
C GLY A 46 -10.13 -8.32 -1.53
N ALA A 47 -11.11 -8.32 -2.44
CA ALA A 47 -10.89 -8.61 -3.85
C ALA A 47 -10.20 -7.44 -4.58
N PRO A 48 -9.43 -7.66 -5.65
CA PRO A 48 -8.81 -6.56 -6.40
C PRO A 48 -9.83 -5.49 -6.82
N VAL A 49 -9.52 -4.21 -6.60
CA VAL A 49 -10.33 -3.08 -7.11
C VAL A 49 -9.88 -2.79 -8.53
N LEU A 50 -10.77 -2.95 -9.50
CA LEU A 50 -10.49 -2.78 -10.92
C LEU A 50 -11.42 -1.72 -11.49
N ALA A 51 -10.86 -0.55 -11.81
CA ALA A 51 -11.59 0.51 -12.52
C ALA A 51 -11.49 0.33 -14.03
N GLY A 52 -12.64 0.38 -14.72
CA GLY A 52 -12.68 0.45 -16.18
C GLY A 52 -12.15 1.78 -16.70
N TYR A 53 -11.79 1.82 -17.98
CA TYR A 53 -11.34 3.07 -18.61
C TYR A 53 -12.48 4.12 -18.59
N GLY A 54 -12.18 5.31 -18.06
CA GLY A 54 -13.12 6.40 -17.81
C GLY A 54 -13.77 6.39 -16.43
N GLU A 55 -13.41 5.45 -15.54
CA GLU A 55 -14.04 5.30 -14.23
C GLU A 55 -13.10 5.63 -13.06
N ILE A 56 -13.72 6.04 -11.95
CA ILE A 56 -13.07 6.20 -10.65
C ILE A 56 -13.91 5.40 -9.66
N ILE A 57 -13.27 4.44 -8.98
CA ILE A 57 -13.91 3.60 -7.96
C ILE A 57 -13.32 3.97 -6.61
N ILE A 58 -14.20 4.26 -5.65
CA ILE A 58 -13.84 4.54 -4.26
C ILE A 58 -14.53 3.50 -3.38
N GLU A 59 -13.76 2.75 -2.61
CA GLU A 59 -14.28 1.69 -1.74
C GLU A 59 -13.67 1.75 -0.34
N GLU A 60 -14.51 1.69 0.69
CA GLU A 60 -14.06 1.56 2.08
C GLU A 60 -13.71 0.11 2.40
N ARG A 61 -12.49 -0.09 2.91
CA ARG A 61 -11.88 -1.38 3.20
C ARG A 61 -11.14 -1.37 4.51
N THR A 62 -10.63 -2.55 4.87
CA THR A 62 -9.73 -2.73 6.01
C THR A 62 -8.34 -3.04 5.50
N ALA A 63 -7.32 -2.45 6.10
CA ALA A 63 -5.93 -2.75 5.84
C ALA A 63 -5.23 -3.22 7.12
N THR A 64 -4.25 -4.09 6.96
CA THR A 64 -3.29 -4.42 8.01
C THR A 64 -1.98 -3.69 7.73
N ILE A 65 -1.53 -2.92 8.71
CA ILE A 65 -0.23 -2.25 8.71
C ILE A 65 0.72 -3.10 9.55
N THR A 66 1.79 -3.58 8.93
CA THR A 66 2.90 -4.24 9.66
C THR A 66 3.98 -3.20 9.88
N ARG A 67 4.18 -2.81 11.14
CA ARG A 67 5.17 -1.82 11.54
C ARG A 67 6.58 -2.39 11.45
N ALA A 68 7.49 -1.66 10.81
CA ALA A 68 8.90 -2.00 10.81
C ALA A 68 9.49 -1.89 12.23
N SER A 69 10.44 -2.77 12.55
CA SER A 69 11.22 -2.66 13.78
C SER A 69 12.15 -1.44 13.74
N MET A 70 12.62 -0.96 14.90
CA MET A 70 13.52 0.21 14.92
C MET A 70 14.83 -0.02 14.16
N VAL A 71 15.35 -1.26 14.15
CA VAL A 71 16.54 -1.61 13.38
C VAL A 71 16.25 -1.56 11.87
N GLU A 72 15.10 -2.08 11.43
CA GLU A 72 14.66 -1.98 10.03
C GLU A 72 14.42 -0.53 9.62
N GLN A 73 13.75 0.28 10.44
CA GLN A 73 13.52 1.70 10.10
C GLN A 73 14.83 2.48 9.99
N VAL A 74 15.79 2.25 10.89
CA VAL A 74 17.12 2.89 10.83
C VAL A 74 17.91 2.38 9.62
N TRP A 75 17.84 1.08 9.34
CA TRP A 75 18.48 0.49 8.16
C TRP A 75 17.86 0.99 6.85
N THR A 76 16.54 1.03 6.73
CA THR A 76 15.81 1.62 5.59
C THR A 76 16.08 3.11 5.49
N ARG A 77 16.30 3.84 6.59
CA ARG A 77 16.70 5.25 6.50
C ARG A 77 18.16 5.43 6.07
N MET A 78 19.05 4.50 6.43
CA MET A 78 20.47 4.51 6.04
C MET A 78 20.71 3.96 4.62
N THR A 79 19.87 3.03 4.16
CA THR A 79 19.99 2.29 2.89
C THR A 79 18.93 2.71 1.87
N GLY A 80 17.86 3.40 2.29
CA GLY A 80 16.75 3.85 1.43
C GLY A 80 17.10 4.97 0.44
N ASP A 81 18.36 5.40 0.41
CA ASP A 81 18.93 6.14 -0.74
C ASP A 81 19.29 5.19 -1.91
N LEU A 82 19.28 3.86 -1.71
CA LEU A 82 19.63 2.85 -2.72
C LEU A 82 18.43 2.03 -3.22
N GLU A 83 17.40 1.83 -2.40
CA GLU A 83 16.15 1.17 -2.81
C GLU A 83 15.09 2.24 -3.10
N CYS A 84 15.03 2.65 -4.37
CA CYS A 84 13.87 3.24 -5.05
C CYS A 84 12.58 3.19 -4.21
N MET A 85 12.18 4.32 -3.63
CA MET A 85 10.76 4.63 -3.40
C MET A 85 10.07 4.91 -4.73
N GLU A 86 10.22 4.00 -5.69
CA GLU A 86 9.45 4.02 -6.93
C GLU A 86 8.04 3.56 -6.55
N LEU A 87 7.06 4.38 -6.93
CA LEU A 87 5.67 3.97 -7.02
C LEU A 87 5.65 2.62 -7.76
N ALA A 88 5.21 1.56 -7.10
CA ALA A 88 5.14 0.25 -7.72
C ALA A 88 4.17 0.30 -8.92
N GLU A 89 4.73 0.44 -10.12
CA GLU A 89 4.03 0.26 -11.37
C GLU A 89 3.56 -1.20 -11.46
N PHE A 90 2.30 -1.37 -11.86
CA PHE A 90 1.55 -2.61 -11.85
C PHE A 90 2.25 -3.77 -12.58
N ALA A 91 2.44 -4.90 -11.89
CA ALA A 91 2.72 -6.18 -12.54
C ALA A 91 1.45 -7.02 -12.59
N PHE A 92 0.77 -7.01 -13.75
CA PHE A 92 -0.30 -7.96 -14.06
C PHE A 92 0.34 -9.29 -14.44
N SER A 93 0.05 -10.37 -13.70
CA SER A 93 0.28 -11.72 -14.18
C SER A 93 -1.03 -12.22 -14.79
N GLU A 94 -1.10 -12.26 -16.13
CA GLU A 94 -2.08 -13.07 -16.82
C GLU A 94 -1.80 -14.53 -16.47
N GLY A 95 -2.62 -15.09 -15.58
CA GLY A 95 -2.76 -16.53 -15.51
C GLY A 95 -3.32 -17.00 -16.85
N ALA A 96 -2.45 -17.54 -17.71
CA ALA A 96 -2.87 -18.26 -18.90
C ALA A 96 -3.88 -19.33 -18.46
N LEU A 97 -5.15 -19.14 -18.85
CA LEU A 97 -6.17 -20.18 -18.78
C LEU A 97 -5.76 -21.28 -19.78
N SER A 98 -5.29 -22.41 -19.25
CA SER A 98 -5.21 -23.69 -19.95
C SER A 98 -6.52 -24.46 -19.79
#